data_AF-A0A2X1PJR0-F1
#
_entry.id   AF-A0A2X1PJR0-F1
#
_cell.length_a   1.000
_cell.length_b   1.000
_cell.length_c   1.000
_cell.angle_alpha   90.00
_cell.angle_beta   90.00
_cell.angle_gamma   90.00
#
_symmetry.space_group_name_H-M   'P 1'
#
loop_
_entity.id
_entity.type
_entity.pdbx_description
1 polymer ?
#
loop_
_entity_poly.entity_id
_entity_poly.type
_entity_poly.pdbx_seq_one_letter_code
_entity_poly.pdbx_strand_id
1 'polypeptide(L)'
;MGAGKSTIGRQLAQQLNMDFIDSDAVIEERTGADISWIFDLEGEDGFRKREERIINELTQMQGIVLSTGGGAVLSKENRNYLSARGYCDLFRNNGGKTIPTHST
;
A
#
# COMPACT_ATOMS: atom_id res chain seq x y z
N MET A 1 -8.98 -9.96 3.29
CA MET A 1 -10.18 -9.83 2.43
C MET A 1 -9.99 -8.62 1.52
N GLY A 2 -9.42 -8.84 0.32
CA GLY A 2 -8.80 -7.80 -0.49
C GLY A 2 -9.74 -7.19 -1.52
N ALA A 3 -9.80 -5.87 -1.60
CA ALA A 3 -10.57 -5.12 -2.61
C ALA A 3 -10.03 -5.28 -4.05
N GLY A 4 -9.30 -6.35 -4.38
CA GLY A 4 -8.73 -6.58 -5.72
C GLY A 4 -7.53 -5.69 -6.09
N LYS A 5 -6.99 -4.90 -5.15
CA LYS A 5 -5.91 -3.92 -5.38
C LYS A 5 -4.67 -4.54 -6.03
N SER A 6 -4.17 -5.66 -5.52
CA SER A 6 -2.97 -6.30 -6.07
C SER A 6 -3.22 -6.96 -7.44
N THR A 7 -4.47 -7.25 -7.82
CA THR A 7 -4.81 -7.74 -9.16
C THR A 7 -4.85 -6.58 -10.16
N ILE A 8 -5.58 -5.51 -9.81
CA ILE A 8 -5.71 -4.32 -10.68
C ILE A 8 -4.36 -3.61 -10.80
N GLY A 9 -3.63 -3.45 -9.69
CA GLY A 9 -2.32 -2.81 -9.67
C GLY A 9 -1.29 -3.53 -10.54
N ARG A 10 -1.29 -4.86 -10.56
CA ARG A 10 -0.41 -5.63 -11.46
C ARG A 10 -0.76 -5.42 -12.93
N GLN A 11 -2.04 -5.41 -13.29
CA GLN A 11 -2.47 -5.12 -14.66
C GLN A 11 -2.11 -3.69 -15.08
N LEU A 12 -2.30 -2.72 -14.19
CA LEU A 12 -1.95 -1.32 -14.43
C LEU A 12 -0.44 -1.15 -14.63
N ALA A 13 0.37 -1.77 -13.78
CA ALA A 13 1.83 -1.76 -13.88
C ALA A 13 2.31 -2.32 -15.22
N GLN A 14 1.74 -3.45 -15.67
CA GLN A 14 2.04 -4.02 -16.98
C GLN A 14 1.66 -3.09 -18.14
N GLN A 15 0.49 -2.44 -18.07
CA GLN A 15 0.05 -1.52 -19.12
C GLN A 15 0.90 -0.24 -19.19
N LEU A 16 1.39 0.23 -18.04
CA LEU A 16 2.22 1.44 -17.95
C LEU A 16 3.73 1.15 -18.07
N ASN A 17 4.13 -0.13 -18.19
CA ASN A 17 5.53 -0.56 -18.16
C ASN A 17 6.27 -0.06 -16.91
N MET A 18 5.61 -0.19 -15.75
CA MET A 18 6.07 0.22 -14.42
C MET A 18 6.21 -1.00 -13.51
N ASP A 19 6.98 -0.88 -12.44
CA ASP A 19 7.11 -1.94 -11.45
C ASP A 19 5.91 -1.97 -10.50
N PHE A 20 5.39 -3.16 -10.19
CA PHE A 20 4.35 -3.32 -9.18
C PHE A 20 4.99 -3.65 -7.83
N ILE A 21 4.65 -2.89 -6.79
CA ILE A 21 5.13 -3.11 -5.42
C ILE A 21 3.94 -3.20 -4.46
N ASP A 22 3.95 -4.19 -3.58
CA ASP A 22 2.98 -4.32 -2.48
C ASP A 22 3.68 -3.98 -1.15
N SER A 23 3.23 -2.94 -0.45
CA SER A 23 3.86 -2.49 0.79
C SER A 23 3.87 -3.58 1.86
N ASP A 24 2.82 -4.40 1.91
CA ASP A 24 2.66 -5.46 2.91
C ASP A 24 3.72 -6.54 2.67
N ALA A 25 3.92 -6.94 1.41
CA ALA A 25 4.97 -7.89 1.02
C ALA A 25 6.38 -7.36 1.31
N VAL A 26 6.62 -6.07 1.08
CA VAL A 26 7.92 -5.44 1.39
C VAL A 26 8.17 -5.39 2.89
N ILE A 27 7.13 -5.19 3.71
CA ILE A 27 7.26 -5.25 5.17
C ILE A 27 7.67 -6.66 5.58
N GLU A 28 6.96 -7.69 5.12
CA GLU A 28 7.24 -9.10 5.46
C GLU A 28 8.64 -9.55 5.02
N GLU A 29 9.05 -9.18 3.80
CA GLU A 29 10.38 -9.48 3.28
C GLU A 29 11.49 -8.86 4.15
N ARG A 30 11.32 -7.61 4.56
CA ARG A 30 12.33 -6.88 5.35
C ARG A 30 12.37 -7.27 6.81
N THR A 31 11.24 -7.72 7.38
CA THR A 31 11.19 -8.23 8.75
C THR A 31 11.51 -9.71 8.84
N GLY A 32 11.39 -10.45 7.73
CA GLY A 32 11.49 -11.91 7.72
C GLY A 32 10.37 -12.59 8.51
N ALA A 33 9.24 -11.90 8.69
CA ALA A 33 8.12 -12.36 9.49
C ALA A 33 6.79 -11.86 8.94
N ASP A 34 5.76 -12.71 9.03
CA ASP A 34 4.40 -12.39 8.60
C ASP A 34 3.85 -11.19 9.38
N ILE A 35 2.98 -10.39 8.74
CA ILE A 35 2.38 -9.21 9.38
C ILE A 35 1.68 -9.56 10.69
N SER A 36 0.95 -10.67 10.75
CA SER A 36 0.28 -11.12 11.98
C SER A 36 1.26 -11.29 13.14
N TRP A 37 2.45 -11.83 12.86
CA TRP A 37 3.47 -12.01 13.88
C TRP A 37 4.07 -10.69 14.35
N ILE A 38 4.25 -9.72 13.43
CA ILE A 38 4.69 -8.36 13.78
C ILE A 38 3.67 -7.70 14.71
N PHE A 39 2.37 -7.83 14.42
CA PHE A 39 1.30 -7.33 15.28
C PHE A 39 1.31 -8.00 16.66
N ASP A 40 1.50 -9.32 16.72
CA ASP A 40 1.55 -10.07 17.99
C ASP A 40 2.75 -9.66 18.85
N LEU A 41 3.89 -9.37 18.23
CA LEU A 41 5.13 -9.02 18.93
C LEU A 41 5.19 -7.53 19.34
N GLU A 42 4.85 -6.63 18.41
CA GLU A 42 5.08 -5.18 18.57
C GLU A 42 3.80 -4.38 18.79
N GLY A 43 2.64 -5.02 18.66
CA GLY A 43 1.35 -4.36 18.62
C GLY A 43 1.13 -3.54 17.34
N GLU A 44 -0.04 -2.92 17.27
CA GLU A 44 -0.39 -2.07 16.13
C GLU A 44 0.54 -0.86 16.00
N ASP A 45 0.92 -0.22 17.10
CA ASP A 45 1.78 0.97 17.08
C ASP A 45 3.16 0.68 16.46
N GLY A 46 3.75 -0.49 16.76
CA GLY A 46 5.03 -0.91 16.17
C GLY A 46 4.90 -1.16 14.68
N PHE A 47 3.86 -1.91 14.28
CA PHE A 47 3.54 -2.14 12.87
C PHE A 47 3.35 -0.82 12.10
N ARG A 48 2.56 0.13 12.64
CA ARG A 48 2.28 1.40 11.96
C ARG A 48 3.52 2.25 11.74
N LYS A 49 4.45 2.28 12.71
CA LYS A 49 5.75 2.97 12.53
C LYS A 49 6.58 2.34 11.41
N ARG A 50 6.56 1.01 11.30
CA ARG A 50 7.25 0.30 10.21
C ARG A 50 6.58 0.57 8.86
N GLU A 51 5.26 0.45 8.80
CA GLU A 51 4.45 0.76 7.62
C GLU A 51 4.74 2.17 7.10
N GLU A 52 4.78 3.17 7.99
CA GLU A 52 5.09 4.55 7.62
C GLU A 52 6.49 4.73 7.04
N ARG A 53 7.50 4.11 7.65
CA ARG A 53 8.87 4.14 7.12
C ARG A 53 8.96 3.51 5.73
N ILE A 54 8.33 2.34 5.55
CA ILE A 54 8.32 1.64 4.26
C ILE A 54 7.60 2.46 3.19
N ILE A 55 6.42 3.01 3.50
CA ILE A 55 5.68 3.86 2.55
C ILE A 55 6.49 5.11 2.19
N ASN A 56 7.13 5.76 3.16
CA ASN A 56 7.99 6.91 2.89
C ASN A 56 9.13 6.56 1.91
N GLU A 57 9.76 5.39 2.05
CA GLU A 57 10.82 4.93 1.15
C GLU A 57 10.26 4.57 -0.24
N LEU A 58 9.19 3.77 -0.31
CA LEU A 58 8.61 3.32 -1.57
C LEU A 58 8.05 4.48 -2.40
N THR A 59 7.43 5.47 -1.76
CA THR A 59 6.90 6.66 -2.44
C THR A 59 7.98 7.59 -3.01
N GLN A 60 9.27 7.36 -2.70
CA GLN A 60 10.37 8.08 -3.34
C GLN A 60 10.85 7.42 -4.64
N MET A 61 10.45 6.16 -4.88
CA MET A 61 10.74 5.48 -6.13
C MET A 61 9.91 6.08 -7.27
N GLN A 62 10.49 6.10 -8.47
CA GLN A 62 9.81 6.54 -9.68
C GLN A 62 9.45 5.34 -10.54
N GLY A 63 8.40 5.46 -11.36
CA GLY A 63 8.03 4.39 -12.28
C GLY A 63 7.43 3.17 -11.59
N ILE A 64 6.80 3.33 -10.42
CA ILE A 64 6.16 2.24 -9.68
C ILE A 64 4.64 2.41 -9.55
N VAL A 65 3.93 1.29 -9.48
CA VAL A 65 2.55 1.18 -9.01
C VAL A 65 2.59 0.55 -7.63
N LEU A 66 2.25 1.34 -6.61
CA LEU A 66 2.28 0.93 -5.21
C LEU A 66 0.88 0.49 -4.73
N SER A 67 0.76 -0.75 -4.30
CA SER A 67 -0.38 -1.25 -3.53
C SER A 67 -0.08 -1.09 -2.05
N THR A 68 -0.95 -0.41 -1.31
CA THR A 68 -0.82 -0.25 0.15
C THR A 68 -1.80 -1.12 0.92
N GLY A 69 -1.42 -1.48 2.15
CA GLY A 69 -2.31 -2.06 3.14
C GLY A 69 -3.55 -1.20 3.37
N GLY A 70 -4.67 -1.83 3.77
CA GLY A 70 -5.95 -1.12 3.97
C GLY A 70 -5.90 -0.04 5.07
N GLY A 71 -4.99 -0.20 6.05
CA GLY A 71 -4.79 0.74 7.15
C GLY A 71 -3.77 1.84 6.87
N ALA A 72 -3.04 1.79 5.75
CA ALA A 72 -1.98 2.75 5.44
C ALA A 72 -2.46 4.20 5.46
N VAL A 73 -3.69 4.44 4.98
CA VAL A 73 -4.32 5.76 4.95
C VAL A 73 -4.72 6.29 6.33
N LEU A 74 -4.59 5.52 7.42
CA LEU A 74 -4.90 5.99 8.78
C LEU A 74 -3.80 6.94 9.30
N SER A 75 -2.53 6.69 8.98
CA SER A 75 -1.44 7.62 9.30
C SER A 75 -1.55 8.90 8.48
N LYS A 76 -1.45 10.04 9.16
CA LYS A 76 -1.42 11.35 8.52
C LYS A 76 -0.19 11.50 7.62
N GLU A 77 0.96 11.00 8.05
CA GLU A 77 2.19 11.10 7.27
C GLU A 77 2.15 10.24 6.02
N ASN A 78 1.60 9.03 6.11
CA ASN A 78 1.36 8.21 4.91
C ASN A 78 0.49 8.94 3.89
N ARG A 79 -0.60 9.57 4.33
CA ARG A 79 -1.45 10.37 3.44
C ARG A 79 -0.66 11.50 2.79
N ASN A 80 0.19 12.20 3.54
CA ASN A 80 1.04 13.27 3.01
C ASN A 80 2.04 12.75 1.96
N TYR A 81 2.71 11.62 2.22
CA TYR A 81 3.67 11.03 1.29
C TYR A 81 3.00 10.56 0.01
N LEU A 82 1.86 9.88 0.14
CA LEU A 82 1.10 9.35 -0.98
C LEU A 82 0.55 10.47 -1.87
N SER A 83 -0.04 11.52 -1.29
CA SER A 83 -0.62 12.63 -2.06
C SER A 83 0.43 13.55 -2.68
N ALA A 84 1.57 13.75 -2.02
CA ALA A 84 2.60 14.67 -2.51
C ALA A 84 3.51 14.04 -3.59
N ARG A 85 3.58 12.71 -3.68
CA ARG A 85 4.57 12.00 -4.50
C ARG A 85 3.97 11.09 -5.56
N GLY A 86 2.64 10.98 -5.63
CA GLY A 86 2.00 10.10 -6.57
C GLY A 86 0.53 10.41 -6.82
N TYR A 87 -0.04 9.66 -7.74
CA TYR A 87 -1.48 9.64 -7.99
C TYR A 87 -2.12 8.53 -7.15
N CYS A 88 -3.14 8.89 -6.38
CA CYS A 88 -3.75 7.98 -5.41
C CYS A 88 -5.18 7.63 -5.81
N ASP A 89 -5.42 6.35 -6.14
CA ASP A 89 -6.75 5.82 -6.41
C ASP A 89 -7.21 4.89 -5.29
N LEU A 90 -8.37 5.21 -4.71
CA LEU A 90 -9.01 4.37 -3.70
C LEU A 90 -9.94 3.35 -4.38
N PHE A 91 -9.64 2.07 -4.20
CA PHE A 91 -10.52 0.98 -4.60
C PHE A 91 -11.51 0.66 -3.50
N ARG A 92 -12.77 1.05 -3.69
CA ARG A 92 -13.88 0.60 -2.84
C ARG A 92 -14.48 -0.68 -3.43
N ASN A 93 -14.54 -1.75 -2.63
CA ASN A 93 -15.25 -2.96 -3.02
C ASN A 93 -16.70 -2.89 -2.54
N ASN A 94 -17.63 -2.67 -3.47
CA ASN A 94 -19.08 -2.70 -3.20
C ASN A 94 -19.65 -4.02 -3.75
N GLY A 95 -19.46 -5.13 -3.03
CA GLY A 95 -20.15 -6.40 -3.32
C GLY A 95 -19.86 -7.00 -4.70
N GLY A 96 -18.63 -6.89 -5.22
CA GLY A 96 -18.21 -7.57 -6.45
C GLY A 96 -17.91 -6.67 -7.65
N LYS A 97 -18.06 -5.35 -7.52
CA LYS A 97 -17.51 -4.37 -8.48
C LYS A 97 -16.53 -3.45 -7.78
N THR A 98 -15.28 -3.48 -8.23
CA THR A 98 -14.24 -2.51 -7.88
C THR A 98 -14.47 -1.26 -8.71
N ILE A 99 -14.76 -0.14 -8.06
CA ILE A 99 -14.95 1.15 -8.72
C ILE A 99 -13.81 2.05 -8.24
N PRO A 100 -12.93 2.55 -9.12
CA PRO A 100 -11.95 3.55 -8.74
C PRO A 100 -12.68 4.84 -8.36
N THR A 101 -12.48 5.30 -7.12
CA THR A 101 -12.98 6.61 -6.68
C THR A 101 -11.80 7.54 -6.51
N HIS A 102 -11.74 8.58 -7.33
CA HIS A 102 -10.78 9.66 -7.19
C HIS A 102 -11.12 10.51 -5.96
N SER A 103 -10.20 10.59 -5.01
CA SER A 103 -10.23 11.61 -3.96
C SER A 103 -9.19 12.66 -4.32
N THR A 104 -9.66 13.82 -4.77
CA THR A 104 -8.90 15.08 -4.81
C THR A 104 -8.51 15.54 -3.42
#